data_AF-A0A932TG10-F1
#
_entry.id   AF-A0A932TG10-F1
#
_cell.length_a   1.000
_cell.length_b   1.000
_cell.length_c   1.000
_cell.angle_alpha   90.00
_cell.angle_beta   90.00
_cell.angle_gamma   90.00
#
_symmetry.space_group_name_H-M   'P 1'
#
loop_
_entity.id
_entity.type
_entity.pdbx_description
1 polymer ?
#
loop_
_entity_poly.entity_id
_entity_poly.type
_entity_poly.pdbx_seq_one_letter_code
_entity_poly.pdbx_strand_id
1 'polypeptide(L)'
;LGRGIHIHEKIKVRIDGGIIETTPGRVLFNTVVPKQLGFQNYVLRKKRLSDLVLECYKKIGLEGTVRFLDQMKNLGFAEATRAAISMGTSDVKIPAHKKKMLEEAAKRVAVVKKQYEDGIITEGERHSKIISIWTEVSDKLSDELFKLIYDTSTGHLNPLYLMVDSGARGNKSQVKQLGALRGLMAKPSGEIIESPIRANFCEGLTVMEFFISTHGARKGLSDTALKTADSGYLTRRLVDVSQDVIITREDCGTLNGIEVCAIKQGTEELLPLKDRIYGRTVLEDIYQPGDSTKVLAKAGDILTTHQAEAIDDAGIETVRIRSALTCESKRGICAKCYGLNLATGNLVGMGEAIGIIAAQSIGEPGTQLTMRTFHLGGIASAGLSPELMSEHDGVLVYTGLRVVQNEEGQWLVLNK
;
A
#
# COMPACT_ATOMS: atom_id res chain seq x y z
N LEU A 1 41.60 -14.78 17.86
CA LEU A 1 40.36 -15.38 17.31
C LEU A 1 39.74 -14.48 16.21
N GLY A 2 40.52 -14.09 15.19
CA GLY A 2 40.14 -13.02 14.25
C GLY A 2 40.58 -13.25 12.81
N ARG A 3 40.63 -14.51 12.35
CA ARG A 3 40.86 -14.85 10.95
C ARG A 3 39.57 -15.45 10.39
N GLY A 4 38.64 -14.58 9.98
CA GLY A 4 37.38 -14.96 9.37
C GLY A 4 36.78 -13.76 8.66
N ILE A 5 36.11 -14.01 7.53
CA ILE A 5 35.44 -12.97 6.75
C ILE A 5 34.11 -12.63 7.44
N HIS A 6 33.81 -11.34 7.61
CA HIS A 6 32.53 -10.92 8.20
C HIS A 6 31.39 -11.03 7.18
N ILE A 7 30.18 -11.36 7.63
CA ILE A 7 29.00 -11.60 6.77
C ILE A 7 28.65 -10.40 5.86
N HIS A 8 28.95 -9.18 6.30
CA HIS A 8 28.68 -7.93 5.58
C HIS A 8 29.92 -7.33 4.92
N GLU A 9 31.06 -8.01 4.95
CA GLU A 9 32.28 -7.57 4.30
C GLU A 9 32.15 -7.67 2.77
N LYS A 10 32.71 -6.69 2.06
CA LYS A 10 32.70 -6.70 0.60
C LYS A 10 33.72 -7.69 0.08
N ILE A 11 33.26 -8.66 -0.70
CA ILE A 11 34.08 -9.70 -1.31
C ILE A 11 33.85 -9.73 -2.82
N LYS A 12 34.85 -10.24 -3.56
CA LYS A 12 34.71 -10.54 -4.98
C LYS A 12 34.53 -12.04 -5.15
N VAL A 13 33.44 -12.44 -5.80
CA VAL A 13 33.11 -13.85 -6.05
C VAL A 13 33.02 -14.09 -7.54
N ARG A 14 33.63 -15.18 -8.01
CA ARG A 14 33.55 -15.62 -9.39
C ARG A 14 32.30 -16.48 -9.58
N ILE A 15 31.42 -16.06 -10.47
CA ILE A 15 30.22 -16.77 -10.92
C ILE A 15 30.40 -17.11 -12.40
N ASP A 16 29.60 -18.05 -12.94
CA ASP A 16 29.65 -18.52 -14.33
C ASP A 16 29.58 -17.39 -15.39
N GLY A 17 29.10 -16.19 -15.04
CA GLY A 17 29.03 -15.01 -15.90
C GLY A 17 30.05 -13.89 -15.62
N GLY A 18 30.96 -14.06 -14.65
CA GLY A 18 31.99 -13.05 -14.33
C GLY A 18 32.32 -12.91 -12.84
N ILE A 19 33.20 -11.96 -12.51
CA ILE A 19 33.53 -11.61 -11.12
C ILE A 19 32.57 -10.51 -10.67
N ILE A 20 31.81 -10.77 -9.60
CA ILE A 20 30.89 -9.79 -9.00
C ILE A 20 31.37 -9.34 -7.62
N GLU A 21 31.08 -8.10 -7.25
CA GLU A 21 31.25 -7.60 -5.88
C GLU A 21 29.97 -7.90 -5.08
N THR A 22 30.10 -8.63 -3.97
CA THR A 22 28.98 -9.06 -3.13
C THR A 22 29.41 -9.19 -1.66
N THR A 23 28.58 -9.75 -0.80
CA THR A 23 28.91 -10.04 0.60
C THR A 23 28.76 -11.54 0.91
N PRO A 24 29.50 -12.10 1.88
CA PRO A 24 29.35 -13.52 2.24
C PRO A 24 27.91 -13.90 2.60
N GLY A 25 27.16 -13.01 3.27
CA GLY A 25 25.75 -13.24 3.57
C GLY A 25 24.88 -13.43 2.32
N ARG A 26 25.15 -12.65 1.26
CA ARG A 26 24.46 -12.83 -0.04
C ARG A 26 24.87 -14.13 -0.70
N VAL A 27 26.13 -14.54 -0.63
CA VAL A 27 26.59 -15.83 -1.15
C VAL A 27 25.87 -16.98 -0.44
N LEU A 28 25.80 -16.94 0.89
CA LEU A 28 25.07 -17.92 1.69
C LEU A 28 23.59 -17.97 1.30
N PHE A 29 22.93 -16.82 1.15
CA PHE A 29 21.56 -16.77 0.68
C PHE A 29 21.38 -17.40 -0.71
N ASN A 30 22.30 -17.12 -1.64
CA ASN A 30 22.26 -17.68 -2.98
C ASN A 30 22.54 -19.20 -3.06
N THR A 31 23.00 -19.84 -1.97
CA THR A 31 23.05 -21.31 -1.91
C THR A 31 21.66 -21.94 -1.81
N VAL A 32 20.70 -21.20 -1.26
CA VAL A 32 19.30 -21.60 -1.10
C VAL A 32 18.46 -21.19 -2.31
N VAL A 33 18.83 -20.10 -2.98
CA VAL A 33 18.14 -19.63 -4.18
C VAL A 33 18.31 -20.64 -5.32
N PRO A 34 17.20 -21.09 -5.95
CA PRO A 34 17.30 -21.95 -7.12
C PRO A 34 18.08 -21.30 -8.27
N LYS A 35 18.92 -22.09 -8.94
CA LYS A 35 19.83 -21.59 -10.00
C LYS A 35 19.11 -20.85 -11.14
N GLN A 36 17.86 -21.21 -11.43
CA GLN A 36 17.03 -20.61 -12.48
C GLN A 36 16.64 -19.14 -12.20
N LEU A 37 16.71 -18.69 -10.94
CA LEU A 37 16.43 -17.30 -10.57
C LEU A 37 17.65 -16.38 -10.73
N GLY A 38 18.84 -16.96 -10.94
CA GLY A 38 20.09 -16.21 -10.99
C GLY A 38 20.54 -15.70 -9.62
N PHE A 39 21.69 -15.03 -9.60
CA PHE A 39 22.31 -14.56 -8.38
C PHE A 39 21.67 -13.25 -7.88
N GLN A 40 21.16 -13.27 -6.65
CA GLN A 40 20.53 -12.13 -5.99
C GLN A 40 21.58 -11.27 -5.29
N ASN A 41 21.87 -10.07 -5.83
CA ASN A 41 22.92 -9.16 -5.30
C ASN A 41 22.39 -7.80 -4.82
N TYR A 42 21.18 -7.76 -4.26
CA TYR A 42 20.56 -6.53 -3.75
C TYR A 42 20.10 -6.70 -2.30
N VAL A 43 19.59 -5.63 -1.70
CA VAL A 43 19.05 -5.65 -0.34
C VAL A 43 17.66 -6.27 -0.36
N LEU A 44 17.47 -7.36 0.38
CA LEU A 44 16.24 -8.14 0.42
C LEU A 44 15.33 -7.65 1.55
N ARG A 45 14.48 -6.67 1.23
CA ARG A 45 13.36 -6.24 2.10
C ARG A 45 12.16 -7.18 1.95
N LYS A 46 11.21 -7.12 2.88
CA LYS A 46 9.99 -7.95 2.87
C LYS A 46 9.28 -8.00 1.50
N LYS A 47 9.09 -6.85 0.85
CA LYS A 47 8.43 -6.77 -0.48
C LYS A 47 9.21 -7.55 -1.55
N ARG A 48 10.52 -7.31 -1.64
CA ARG A 48 11.40 -7.98 -2.61
C ARG A 48 11.51 -9.49 -2.36
N LEU A 49 11.48 -9.93 -1.11
CA LEU A 49 11.41 -11.37 -0.79
C LEU A 49 10.11 -11.99 -1.30
N SER A 50 8.98 -11.29 -1.15
CA SER A 50 7.69 -11.72 -1.71
C SER A 50 7.74 -11.80 -3.24
N ASP A 51 8.34 -10.80 -3.89
CA ASP A 51 8.50 -10.79 -5.35
C ASP A 51 9.37 -11.96 -5.83
N LEU A 52 10.47 -12.24 -5.13
CA LEU A 52 11.36 -13.38 -5.43
C LEU A 52 10.64 -14.73 -5.30
N VAL A 53 9.77 -14.88 -4.30
CA VAL A 53 8.93 -16.08 -4.15
C VAL A 53 7.93 -16.21 -5.30
N LEU A 54 7.34 -15.11 -5.75
CA LEU A 54 6.44 -15.09 -6.90
C LEU A 54 7.18 -15.48 -8.19
N GLU A 55 8.38 -14.94 -8.41
CA GLU A 55 9.23 -15.33 -9.55
C GLU A 55 9.63 -16.81 -9.50
N CYS A 56 9.93 -17.32 -8.31
CA CYS A 56 10.20 -18.74 -8.08
C CYS A 56 9.00 -19.59 -8.51
N TYR A 57 7.80 -19.21 -8.08
CA TYR A 57 6.56 -19.91 -8.44
C TYR A 57 6.33 -19.92 -9.94
N LYS A 58 6.51 -18.78 -10.61
CA LYS A 58 6.31 -18.65 -12.06
C LYS A 58 7.32 -19.47 -12.89
N LYS A 59 8.59 -19.53 -12.48
CA LYS A 59 9.65 -20.18 -13.28
C LYS A 59 9.86 -21.66 -12.96
N ILE A 60 9.66 -22.06 -11.71
CA ILE A 60 10.07 -23.39 -11.19
C ILE A 60 8.83 -24.22 -10.80
N GLY A 61 7.70 -23.56 -10.52
CA GLY A 61 6.46 -24.21 -10.11
C GLY A 61 6.38 -24.46 -8.60
N LEU A 62 5.33 -25.18 -8.20
CA LEU A 62 4.93 -25.34 -6.81
C LEU A 62 5.99 -26.03 -5.94
N GLU A 63 6.44 -27.22 -6.35
CA GLU A 63 7.34 -28.06 -5.53
C GLU A 63 8.68 -27.38 -5.23
N GLY A 64 9.29 -26.76 -6.25
CA GLY A 64 10.54 -26.02 -6.08
C GLY A 64 10.38 -24.80 -5.17
N THR A 65 9.25 -24.11 -5.28
CA THR A 65 8.94 -22.94 -4.44
C THR A 65 8.73 -23.32 -2.97
N VAL A 66 8.05 -24.43 -2.69
CA VAL A 66 7.86 -24.93 -1.32
C VAL A 66 9.22 -25.26 -0.68
N ARG A 67 10.10 -25.97 -1.39
CA ARG A 67 11.44 -26.28 -0.90
C ARG A 67 12.26 -25.01 -0.63
N PHE A 68 12.20 -24.04 -1.54
CA PHE A 68 12.88 -22.76 -1.39
C PHE A 68 12.39 -21.99 -0.17
N LEU A 69 11.06 -21.96 0.07
CA LEU A 69 10.46 -21.30 1.23
C LEU A 69 10.94 -21.92 2.56
N ASP A 70 11.00 -23.24 2.66
CA ASP A 70 11.48 -23.91 3.88
C ASP A 70 12.96 -23.64 4.14
N GLN A 71 13.80 -23.70 3.11
CA GLN A 71 15.23 -23.39 3.24
C GLN A 71 15.44 -21.91 3.59
N MET A 72 14.69 -20.99 2.98
CA MET A 72 14.73 -19.57 3.27
C MET A 72 14.33 -19.31 4.73
N LYS A 73 13.25 -19.95 5.20
CA LYS A 73 12.78 -19.87 6.59
C LYS A 73 13.88 -20.31 7.56
N ASN A 74 14.49 -21.47 7.32
CA ASN A 74 15.52 -22.02 8.21
C ASN A 74 16.77 -21.12 8.25
N LEU A 75 17.24 -20.64 7.09
CA LEU A 75 18.36 -19.70 7.01
C LEU A 75 18.02 -18.38 7.71
N GLY A 76 16.83 -17.84 7.47
CA GLY A 76 16.35 -16.62 8.09
C GLY A 76 16.31 -16.71 9.61
N PHE A 77 15.78 -17.79 10.17
CA PHE A 77 15.78 -18.01 11.63
C PHE A 77 17.19 -18.14 12.20
N ALA A 78 18.07 -18.92 11.55
CA ALA A 78 19.44 -19.10 12.00
C ALA A 78 20.21 -17.77 12.03
N GLU A 79 20.15 -16.99 10.94
CA GLU A 79 20.83 -15.70 10.86
C GLU A 79 20.20 -14.64 11.76
N ALA A 80 18.87 -14.64 11.94
CA ALA A 80 18.21 -13.73 12.88
C ALA A 80 18.63 -13.99 14.34
N THR A 81 18.75 -15.27 14.73
CA THR A 81 19.26 -15.63 16.07
C THR A 81 20.72 -15.22 16.23
N ARG A 82 21.57 -15.41 15.21
CA ARG A 82 22.97 -14.99 15.24
C ARG A 82 23.15 -13.48 15.29
N ALA A 83 22.27 -12.73 14.61
CA ALA A 83 22.31 -11.27 14.61
C ALA A 83 22.00 -10.67 15.99
N ALA A 84 21.32 -11.41 16.87
CA ALA A 84 21.03 -11.04 18.26
C ALA A 84 20.51 -9.59 18.40
N ILE A 85 19.62 -9.18 17.49
CA ILE A 85 19.07 -7.82 17.45
C ILE A 85 18.21 -7.61 18.71
N SER A 86 18.53 -6.55 19.46
CA SER A 86 17.79 -6.12 20.64
C SER A 86 17.39 -4.66 20.49
N MET A 87 16.32 -4.24 21.17
CA MET A 87 15.85 -2.86 21.19
C MET A 87 15.72 -2.39 22.64
N GLY A 88 16.36 -1.28 22.96
CA GLY A 88 16.30 -0.62 24.25
C GLY A 88 15.84 0.84 24.15
N THR A 89 15.75 1.51 25.29
CA THR A 89 15.42 2.94 25.36
C THR A 89 16.49 3.83 24.73
N SER A 90 17.75 3.38 24.70
CA SER A 90 18.88 4.08 24.07
C SER A 90 18.78 4.17 22.54
N ASP A 91 18.03 3.26 21.91
CA ASP A 91 17.94 3.18 20.46
C ASP A 91 16.97 4.24 19.90
N VAL A 92 16.06 4.74 20.73
CA VAL A 92 15.16 5.85 20.38
C VAL A 92 15.85 7.18 20.67
N LYS A 93 16.54 7.74 19.67
CA LYS A 93 17.21 9.04 19.80
C LYS A 93 16.21 10.19 19.73
N ILE A 94 16.10 10.99 20.78
CA ILE A 94 15.22 12.17 20.80
C ILE A 94 15.95 13.36 20.15
N PRO A 95 15.33 14.11 19.22
CA PRO A 95 15.94 15.31 18.63
C PRO A 95 16.27 16.38 19.67
N ALA A 96 17.52 16.88 19.68
CA ALA A 96 17.98 17.89 20.64
C ALA A 96 17.24 19.24 20.48
N HIS A 97 16.82 19.58 19.25
CA HIS A 97 16.11 20.82 18.93
C HIS A 97 14.62 20.80 19.33
N LYS A 98 14.12 19.67 19.82
CA LYS A 98 12.70 19.49 20.15
C LYS A 98 12.12 20.59 21.04
N LYS A 99 12.78 20.90 22.16
CA LYS A 99 12.29 21.92 23.10
C LYS A 99 12.14 23.29 22.46
N LYS A 100 13.14 23.70 21.65
CA LYS A 100 13.11 24.98 20.92
C LYS A 100 11.95 25.04 19.93
N MET A 101 11.75 23.99 19.14
CA MET A 101 10.63 23.93 18.20
C MET A 101 9.26 23.98 18.88
N LEU A 102 9.11 23.34 20.04
CA LEU A 102 7.86 23.40 20.81
C LEU A 102 7.59 24.80 21.37
N GLU A 103 8.62 25.52 21.81
CA GLU A 103 8.51 26.90 22.27
C GLU A 103 8.16 27.87 21.13
N GLU A 104 8.78 27.71 19.97
CA GLU A 104 8.47 28.47 18.76
C GLU A 104 7.03 28.23 18.29
N ALA A 105 6.58 26.97 18.30
CA ALA A 105 5.20 26.60 18.00
C ALA A 105 4.20 27.25 18.98
N ALA A 106 4.51 27.24 20.27
CA ALA A 106 3.67 27.87 21.29
C ALA A 106 3.55 29.38 21.09
N LYS A 107 4.62 30.06 20.69
CA LYS A 107 4.60 31.49 20.33
C LYS A 107 3.73 31.75 19.10
N ARG A 108 3.86 30.93 18.05
CA ARG A 108 2.99 31.02 16.86
C ARG A 108 1.51 30.85 17.21
N VAL A 109 1.18 29.88 18.06
CA VAL A 109 -0.20 29.67 18.53
C VAL A 109 -0.71 30.86 19.34
N ALA A 110 0.13 31.50 20.16
CA ALA A 110 -0.25 32.70 20.91
C ALA A 110 -0.59 33.88 19.98
N VAL A 111 0.15 34.05 18.88
CA VAL A 111 -0.16 35.08 17.86
C VAL A 111 -1.52 34.80 17.22
N VAL A 112 -1.83 33.54 16.87
CA VAL A 112 -3.13 33.16 16.30
C VAL A 112 -4.27 33.42 17.28
N LYS A 113 -4.07 33.12 18.57
CA LYS A 113 -5.06 33.43 19.61
C LYS A 113 -5.29 34.93 19.75
N LYS A 114 -4.22 35.73 19.71
CA LYS A 114 -4.32 37.18 19.77
C LYS A 114 -5.07 37.75 18.55
N GLN A 115 -4.80 37.24 17.35
CA GLN A 115 -5.55 37.63 16.13
C GLN A 115 -7.05 37.34 16.24
N TYR A 116 -7.43 36.27 16.95
CA TYR A 116 -8.82 35.96 17.22
C TYR A 116 -9.43 36.93 18.24
N GLU A 117 -8.71 37.25 19.32
CA GLU A 117 -9.12 38.23 20.32
C GLU A 117 -9.26 39.64 19.71
N ASP A 118 -8.39 39.99 18.77
CA ASP A 118 -8.42 41.25 18.00
C ASP A 118 -9.51 41.26 16.91
N GLY A 119 -10.25 40.17 16.72
CA GLY A 119 -11.35 40.05 15.75
C GLY A 119 -10.93 39.91 14.28
N ILE A 120 -9.66 39.60 14.01
CA ILE A 120 -9.09 39.52 12.65
C ILE A 120 -9.46 38.19 11.96
N ILE A 121 -9.62 37.11 12.74
CA ILE A 121 -9.89 35.76 12.21
C ILE A 121 -11.13 35.16 12.86
N THR A 122 -11.77 34.25 12.14
CA THR A 122 -12.92 33.50 12.66
C THR A 122 -12.49 32.30 13.53
N GLU A 123 -13.42 31.74 14.31
CA GLU A 123 -13.15 30.59 15.18
C GLU A 123 -12.73 29.33 14.40
N GLY A 124 -13.35 29.08 13.24
CA GLY A 124 -13.00 27.96 12.37
C GLY A 124 -11.58 28.08 11.79
N GLU A 125 -11.19 29.30 11.39
CA GLU A 125 -9.84 29.60 10.92
C GLU A 125 -8.81 29.51 12.05
N ARG A 126 -9.15 29.98 13.26
CA ARG A 126 -8.31 29.83 14.46
C ARG A 126 -8.00 28.36 14.69
N HIS A 127 -9.02 27.51 14.73
CA HIS A 127 -8.87 26.08 14.96
C HIS A 127 -8.01 25.41 13.87
N SER A 128 -8.30 25.70 12.60
CA SER A 128 -7.58 25.13 11.45
C SER A 128 -6.11 25.56 11.42
N LYS A 129 -5.82 26.83 11.71
CA LYS A 129 -4.44 27.36 11.80
C LYS A 129 -3.66 26.71 12.94
N ILE A 130 -4.28 26.52 14.11
CA ILE A 130 -3.64 25.84 15.25
C ILE A 130 -3.28 24.40 14.88
N ILE A 131 -4.20 23.66 14.25
CA ILE A 131 -3.95 22.29 13.80
C ILE A 131 -2.79 22.27 12.80
N SER A 132 -2.81 23.15 11.80
CA SER A 132 -1.75 23.23 10.78
C SER A 132 -0.36 23.48 11.39
N ILE A 133 -0.24 24.42 12.34
CA ILE A 133 1.03 24.70 13.04
C ILE A 133 1.55 23.45 13.74
N TRP A 134 0.69 22.72 14.45
CA TRP A 134 1.11 21.52 15.18
C TRP A 134 1.45 20.36 14.27
N THR A 135 0.74 20.17 13.15
CA THR A 135 1.07 19.17 12.13
C THR A 135 2.43 19.47 11.51
N GLU A 136 2.69 20.71 11.12
CA GLU A 136 3.98 21.15 10.55
C GLU A 136 5.15 20.85 11.50
N VAL A 137 5.01 21.22 12.77
CA VAL A 137 6.03 20.96 13.81
C VAL A 137 6.21 19.46 14.02
N SER A 138 5.11 18.70 13.95
CA SER A 138 5.12 17.26 14.11
C SER A 138 5.94 16.57 13.02
N ASP A 139 5.80 17.02 11.78
CA ASP A 139 6.49 16.43 10.64
C ASP A 139 7.97 16.84 10.60
N LYS A 140 8.29 18.10 10.88
CA LYS A 140 9.68 18.56 11.03
C LYS A 140 10.45 17.77 12.09
N LEU A 141 9.85 17.54 13.26
CA LEU A 141 10.46 16.73 14.33
C LEU A 141 10.62 15.25 13.93
N SER A 142 9.69 14.73 13.12
CA SER A 142 9.77 13.36 12.62
C SER A 142 10.94 13.21 11.65
N ASP A 143 11.12 14.17 10.75
CA ASP A 143 12.22 14.15 9.78
C ASP A 143 13.59 14.23 10.46
N GLU A 144 13.72 15.06 11.51
CA GLU A 144 14.94 15.11 12.33
C GLU A 144 15.20 13.79 13.06
N LEU A 145 14.17 13.21 13.68
CA LEU A 145 14.24 11.90 14.33
C LEU A 145 14.73 10.83 13.35
N PHE A 146 14.15 10.81 12.16
CA PHE A 146 14.53 9.87 11.11
C PHE A 146 15.99 10.06 10.71
N LYS A 147 16.45 11.29 10.47
CA LYS A 147 17.87 11.55 10.15
C LYS A 147 18.82 10.99 11.22
N LEU A 148 18.48 11.12 12.50
CA LEU A 148 19.30 10.61 13.62
C LEU A 148 19.33 9.07 13.71
N ILE A 149 18.24 8.41 13.30
CA ILE A 149 18.09 6.96 13.28
C ILE A 149 18.74 6.35 12.02
N TYR A 150 18.62 7.03 10.88
CA TYR A 150 19.18 6.62 9.58
C TYR A 150 20.67 6.96 9.42
N ASP A 151 21.26 7.69 10.36
CA ASP A 151 22.69 7.99 10.33
C ASP A 151 23.52 6.71 10.46
N THR A 152 24.24 6.37 9.38
CA THR A 152 25.09 5.18 9.25
C THR A 152 26.58 5.50 9.39
N SER A 153 26.93 6.76 9.68
CA SER A 153 28.31 7.24 9.74
C SER A 153 29.18 6.53 10.79
N THR A 154 28.57 5.99 11.85
CA THR A 154 29.26 5.32 12.96
C THR A 154 29.52 3.82 12.73
N GLY A 155 29.13 3.29 11.56
CA GLY A 155 29.28 1.87 11.21
C GLY A 155 28.37 0.90 11.98
N HIS A 156 27.67 1.37 13.01
CA HIS A 156 26.70 0.60 13.79
C HIS A 156 25.28 0.99 13.38
N LEU A 157 24.54 0.02 12.83
CA LEU A 157 23.15 0.23 12.44
C LEU A 157 22.25 0.20 13.65
N ASN A 158 21.36 1.18 13.78
CA ASN A 158 20.36 1.21 14.83
C ASN A 158 19.37 0.02 14.65
N PRO A 159 19.12 -0.80 15.69
CA PRO A 159 18.13 -1.87 15.63
C PRO A 159 16.74 -1.42 15.17
N LEU A 160 16.29 -0.25 15.61
CA LEU A 160 15.01 0.32 15.23
C LEU A 160 14.96 0.67 13.74
N TYR A 161 16.08 1.15 13.19
CA TYR A 161 16.22 1.37 11.74
C TYR A 161 16.07 0.05 10.98
N LEU A 162 16.78 -0.99 11.40
CA LEU A 162 16.75 -2.31 10.75
C LEU A 162 15.33 -2.90 10.72
N MET A 163 14.57 -2.80 11.81
CA MET A 163 13.20 -3.34 11.89
C MET A 163 12.22 -2.62 10.94
N VAL A 164 12.35 -1.30 10.83
CA VAL A 164 11.46 -0.45 10.02
C VAL A 164 11.85 -0.52 8.54
N ASP A 165 13.14 -0.44 8.20
CA ASP A 165 13.61 -0.46 6.80
C ASP A 165 13.43 -1.84 6.14
N SER A 166 13.63 -2.92 6.91
CA SER A 166 13.36 -4.28 6.43
C SER A 166 11.88 -4.54 6.15
N GLY A 167 10.99 -3.76 6.77
CA GLY A 167 9.55 -3.99 6.77
C GLY A 167 9.13 -5.18 7.64
N ALA A 168 10.00 -5.66 8.55
CA ALA A 168 9.71 -6.77 9.44
C ALA A 168 8.63 -6.39 10.47
N ARG A 169 8.82 -5.26 11.16
CA ARG A 169 7.86 -4.72 12.12
C ARG A 169 8.13 -3.24 12.37
N GLY A 170 7.07 -2.45 12.43
CA GLY A 170 7.18 -1.00 12.65
C GLY A 170 6.75 -0.20 11.43
N ASN A 171 6.16 0.96 11.67
CA ASN A 171 5.89 1.96 10.64
C ASN A 171 6.48 3.32 11.07
N LYS A 172 6.71 4.23 10.12
CA LYS A 172 7.22 5.59 10.39
C LYS A 172 6.37 6.32 11.44
N SER A 173 5.05 6.19 11.37
CA SER A 173 4.12 6.78 12.34
C SER A 173 4.32 6.25 13.78
N GLN A 174 4.74 4.99 13.95
CA GLN A 174 5.00 4.40 15.26
C GLN A 174 6.33 4.92 15.82
N VAL A 175 7.37 5.01 14.98
CA VAL A 175 8.67 5.59 15.36
C VAL A 175 8.52 7.04 15.79
N LYS A 176 7.71 7.82 15.04
CA LYS A 176 7.34 9.20 15.38
C LYS A 176 6.79 9.33 16.80
N GLN A 177 5.90 8.42 17.20
CA GLN A 177 5.32 8.44 18.56
C GLN A 177 6.31 8.02 19.65
N LEU A 178 7.30 7.20 19.33
CA LEU A 178 8.34 6.78 20.28
C LEU A 178 9.30 7.94 20.60
N GLY A 179 9.80 8.63 19.57
CA GLY A 179 10.93 9.58 19.72
C GLY A 179 10.61 11.06 19.48
N ALA A 180 9.59 11.40 18.67
CA ALA A 180 9.30 12.79 18.32
C ALA A 180 8.20 13.36 19.23
N LEU A 181 6.95 13.07 18.91
CA LEU A 181 5.76 13.47 19.66
C LEU A 181 4.62 12.51 19.38
N ARG A 182 3.70 12.39 20.36
CA ARG A 182 2.45 11.67 20.15
C ARG A 182 1.48 12.45 19.25
N GLY A 183 1.46 13.79 19.35
CA GLY A 183 0.77 14.69 18.43
C GLY A 183 -0.70 14.97 18.75
N LEU A 184 -1.45 15.39 17.73
CA LEU A 184 -2.86 15.76 17.81
C LEU A 184 -3.74 14.51 17.84
N MET A 185 -4.69 14.45 18.78
CA MET A 185 -5.64 13.33 18.93
C MET A 185 -7.04 13.74 18.45
N ALA A 186 -7.81 12.77 17.97
CA ALA A 186 -9.22 12.97 17.66
C ALA A 186 -10.11 12.67 18.88
N LYS A 187 -11.15 13.48 19.07
CA LYS A 187 -12.27 13.19 19.96
C LYS A 187 -13.11 12.03 19.40
N PRO A 188 -13.95 11.38 20.23
CA PRO A 188 -14.91 10.39 19.73
C PRO A 188 -15.89 10.91 18.68
N SER A 189 -16.11 12.24 18.61
CA SER A 189 -16.90 12.90 17.57
C SER A 189 -16.19 13.00 16.22
N GLY A 190 -14.88 12.73 16.15
CA GLY A 190 -14.06 12.91 14.95
C GLY A 190 -13.34 14.26 14.87
N GLU A 191 -13.70 15.23 15.71
CA GLU A 191 -13.00 16.51 15.80
C GLU A 191 -11.59 16.35 16.36
N ILE A 192 -10.63 17.11 15.84
CA ILE A 192 -9.26 17.11 16.35
C ILE A 192 -9.18 18.00 17.59
N ILE A 193 -8.52 17.51 18.64
CA ILE A 193 -8.28 18.26 19.86
C ILE A 193 -7.16 19.28 19.58
N GLU A 194 -7.44 20.56 19.79
CA GLU A 194 -6.51 21.68 19.55
C GLU A 194 -5.26 21.66 20.45
N SER A 195 -5.33 20.98 21.59
CA SER A 195 -4.19 20.78 22.50
C SER A 195 -3.45 19.48 22.15
N PRO A 196 -2.22 19.55 21.60
CA PRO A 196 -1.46 18.36 21.25
C PRO A 196 -0.81 17.74 22.48
N ILE A 197 -0.48 16.45 22.36
CA ILE A 197 0.41 15.76 23.28
C ILE A 197 1.85 16.03 22.86
N ARG A 198 2.59 16.78 23.68
CA ARG A 198 3.97 17.24 23.39
C ARG A 198 5.00 16.18 23.71
N ALA A 199 4.70 15.34 24.71
CA ALA A 199 5.54 14.24 25.11
C ALA A 199 5.55 13.10 24.06
N ASN A 200 6.61 12.29 24.12
CA ASN A 200 6.73 11.02 23.40
C ASN A 200 6.72 9.86 24.41
N PHE A 201 6.67 8.61 23.93
CA PHE A 201 6.63 7.46 24.83
C PHE A 201 7.94 7.23 25.63
N CYS A 202 9.08 7.69 25.11
CA CYS A 202 10.36 7.59 25.82
C CYS A 202 10.48 8.58 27.00
N GLU A 203 9.89 9.77 26.87
CA GLU A 203 9.86 10.80 27.92
C GLU A 203 8.75 10.54 28.96
N GLY A 204 7.70 9.81 28.56
CA GLY A 204 6.53 9.55 29.38
C GLY A 204 5.45 10.62 29.23
N LEU A 205 4.19 10.23 29.46
CA LEU A 205 3.03 11.09 29.31
C LEU A 205 2.57 11.61 30.67
N THR A 206 2.13 12.87 30.72
CA THR A 206 1.43 13.40 31.90
C THR A 206 0.05 12.76 32.06
N VAL A 207 -0.56 12.84 33.25
CA VAL A 207 -1.90 12.30 33.52
C VAL A 207 -2.94 12.85 32.53
N MET A 208 -2.88 14.15 32.23
CA MET A 208 -3.81 14.79 31.31
C MET A 208 -3.59 14.34 29.86
N GLU A 209 -2.33 14.28 29.41
CA GLU A 209 -2.00 13.79 28.05
C GLU A 209 -2.39 12.32 27.86
N PHE A 210 -2.16 11.49 28.87
CA PHE A 210 -2.59 10.09 28.86
C PHE A 210 -4.12 10.01 28.81
N PHE A 211 -4.83 10.78 29.63
CA PHE A 211 -6.30 10.81 29.62
C PHE A 211 -6.86 11.23 28.25
N ILE A 212 -6.28 12.25 27.62
CA ILE A 212 -6.65 12.67 26.25
C ILE A 212 -6.42 11.52 25.25
N SER A 213 -5.28 10.83 25.34
CA SER A 213 -4.97 9.70 24.45
C SER A 213 -5.93 8.51 24.61
N THR A 214 -6.58 8.33 25.76
CA THR A 214 -7.49 7.20 25.99
C THR A 214 -8.78 7.32 25.17
N HIS A 215 -9.24 8.54 24.88
CA HIS A 215 -10.48 8.77 24.14
C HIS A 215 -10.39 8.22 22.71
N GLY A 216 -9.33 8.58 21.99
CA GLY A 216 -9.07 8.08 20.63
C GLY A 216 -8.81 6.57 20.62
N ALA A 217 -8.04 6.06 21.58
CA ALA A 217 -7.73 4.63 21.67
C ALA A 217 -8.99 3.78 21.94
N ARG A 218 -9.85 4.21 22.88
CA ARG A 218 -11.09 3.51 23.21
C ARG A 218 -12.07 3.52 22.03
N LYS A 219 -12.22 4.66 21.35
CA LYS A 219 -13.08 4.74 20.15
C LYS A 219 -12.58 3.78 19.07
N GLY A 220 -11.28 3.75 18.81
CA GLY A 220 -10.67 2.81 17.87
C GLY A 220 -10.97 1.35 18.23
N LEU A 221 -10.73 0.94 19.48
CA LEU A 221 -11.00 -0.43 19.95
C LEU A 221 -12.48 -0.81 19.88
N SER A 222 -13.37 0.09 20.29
CA SER A 222 -14.82 -0.12 20.21
C SER A 222 -15.29 -0.26 18.76
N ASP A 223 -14.80 0.59 17.86
CA ASP A 223 -15.18 0.53 16.44
C ASP A 223 -14.65 -0.74 15.77
N THR A 224 -13.42 -1.17 16.09
CA THR A 224 -12.88 -2.46 15.63
C THR A 224 -13.78 -3.61 16.08
N ALA A 225 -14.20 -3.63 17.34
CA ALA A 225 -15.07 -4.68 17.86
C ALA A 225 -16.46 -4.70 17.22
N LEU A 226 -17.09 -3.52 17.04
CA LEU A 226 -18.43 -3.42 16.46
C LEU A 226 -18.45 -3.71 14.95
N LYS A 227 -17.55 -3.10 14.18
CA LYS A 227 -17.55 -3.21 12.70
C LYS A 227 -17.13 -4.58 12.19
N THR A 228 -16.43 -5.37 13.01
CA THR A 228 -16.10 -6.76 12.66
C THR A 228 -17.38 -7.57 12.42
N ALA A 229 -18.43 -7.33 13.22
CA ALA A 229 -19.72 -8.00 13.04
C ALA A 229 -20.38 -7.60 11.72
N ASP A 230 -20.36 -6.32 11.36
CA ASP A 230 -20.96 -5.81 10.12
C ASP A 230 -20.27 -6.40 8.87
N SER A 231 -18.93 -6.48 8.89
CA SER A 231 -18.17 -7.06 7.79
C SER A 231 -18.39 -8.56 7.64
N GLY A 232 -18.48 -9.28 8.77
CA GLY A 232 -18.85 -10.70 8.77
C GLY A 232 -20.26 -10.92 8.23
N TYR A 233 -21.21 -10.05 8.61
CA TYR A 233 -22.58 -10.09 8.12
C TYR A 233 -22.68 -9.79 6.62
N LEU A 234 -21.90 -8.82 6.11
CA LEU A 234 -21.78 -8.56 4.68
C LEU A 234 -21.27 -9.80 3.93
N THR A 235 -20.22 -10.45 4.45
CA THR A 235 -19.66 -11.66 3.85
C THR A 235 -20.70 -12.77 3.77
N ARG A 236 -21.48 -12.98 4.84
CA ARG A 236 -22.61 -13.93 4.84
C ARG A 236 -23.63 -13.59 3.75
N ARG A 237 -24.07 -12.33 3.65
CA ARG A 237 -25.02 -11.91 2.61
C ARG A 237 -24.47 -12.11 1.19
N LEU A 238 -23.19 -11.84 0.98
CA LEU A 238 -22.52 -12.08 -0.30
C LEU A 238 -22.53 -13.57 -0.65
N VAL A 239 -22.24 -14.45 0.32
CA VAL A 239 -22.31 -15.91 0.14
C VAL A 239 -23.75 -16.34 -0.17
N ASP A 240 -24.75 -15.88 0.58
CA ASP A 240 -26.15 -16.24 0.39
C ASP A 240 -26.64 -15.91 -1.05
N VAL A 241 -26.20 -14.79 -1.62
CA VAL A 241 -26.57 -14.37 -2.99
C VAL A 241 -25.77 -15.10 -4.08
N SER A 242 -24.51 -15.46 -3.80
CA SER A 242 -23.59 -15.98 -4.82
C SER A 242 -23.37 -17.48 -4.78
N GLN A 243 -23.90 -18.21 -3.79
CA GLN A 243 -23.66 -19.66 -3.62
C GLN A 243 -24.04 -20.51 -4.83
N ASP A 244 -25.03 -20.09 -5.63
CA ASP A 244 -25.49 -20.82 -6.81
C ASP A 244 -24.63 -20.55 -8.07
N VAL A 245 -23.64 -19.67 -7.96
CA VAL A 245 -22.74 -19.31 -9.06
C VAL A 245 -21.57 -20.28 -9.10
N ILE A 246 -21.71 -21.31 -9.94
CA ILE A 246 -20.71 -22.35 -10.20
C ILE A 246 -20.32 -22.40 -11.69
N ILE A 247 -19.17 -22.98 -12.01
CA ILE A 247 -18.80 -23.25 -13.41
C ILE A 247 -19.56 -24.47 -13.94
N THR A 248 -20.43 -24.26 -14.93
CA THR A 248 -21.34 -25.31 -15.45
C THR A 248 -21.01 -25.80 -16.85
N ARG A 249 -20.24 -25.04 -17.62
CA ARG A 249 -19.81 -25.39 -18.98
C ARG A 249 -18.52 -24.71 -19.35
N GLU A 250 -17.81 -25.23 -20.35
CA GLU A 250 -16.56 -24.63 -20.83
C GLU A 250 -16.80 -23.32 -21.58
N ASP A 251 -17.72 -23.31 -22.55
CA ASP A 251 -17.99 -22.15 -23.40
C ASP A 251 -19.48 -21.82 -23.54
N CYS A 252 -19.78 -20.57 -23.21
CA CYS A 252 -20.78 -19.67 -23.77
C CYS A 252 -21.36 -19.95 -25.16
N GLY A 253 -20.48 -19.80 -26.13
CA GLY A 253 -20.81 -19.30 -27.46
C GLY A 253 -21.12 -17.79 -27.53
N THR A 254 -21.23 -17.06 -26.41
CA THR A 254 -21.57 -15.62 -26.48
C THR A 254 -20.51 -14.81 -27.22
N LEU A 255 -20.98 -13.91 -28.08
CA LEU A 255 -20.20 -12.88 -28.77
C LEU A 255 -20.26 -11.53 -28.01
N ASN A 256 -20.94 -11.50 -26.86
CA ASN A 256 -21.04 -10.31 -26.03
C ASN A 256 -19.90 -10.27 -25.01
N GLY A 257 -19.29 -9.09 -24.88
CA GLY A 257 -18.20 -8.82 -23.96
C GLY A 257 -18.27 -7.41 -23.43
N ILE A 258 -17.41 -7.10 -22.47
CA ILE A 258 -17.25 -5.76 -21.92
C ILE A 258 -15.96 -5.16 -22.45
N GLU A 259 -15.97 -3.85 -22.68
CA GLU A 259 -14.78 -3.09 -23.01
C GLU A 259 -14.07 -2.67 -21.71
N VAL A 260 -12.77 -2.91 -21.63
CA VAL A 260 -11.95 -2.64 -20.45
C VAL A 260 -10.80 -1.73 -20.84
N CYS A 261 -10.63 -0.66 -20.06
CA CYS A 261 -9.55 0.33 -20.17
C CYS A 261 -8.77 0.44 -18.87
N ALA A 262 -7.61 1.09 -18.88
CA ALA A 262 -6.90 1.45 -17.66
C ALA A 262 -7.74 2.38 -16.76
N ILE A 263 -7.62 2.25 -15.43
CA ILE A 263 -8.32 3.14 -14.48
C ILE A 263 -7.37 4.29 -14.14
N LYS A 264 -7.71 5.49 -14.63
CA LYS A 264 -6.95 6.73 -14.39
C LYS A 264 -7.73 7.66 -13.47
N GLN A 265 -7.05 8.28 -12.50
CA GLN A 265 -7.62 9.33 -11.64
C GLN A 265 -6.78 10.60 -11.83
N GLY A 266 -7.26 11.51 -12.68
CA GLY A 266 -6.46 12.65 -13.14
C GLY A 266 -5.31 12.18 -14.04
N THR A 267 -4.09 12.59 -13.71
CA THR A 267 -2.85 12.19 -14.41
C THR A 267 -2.23 10.90 -13.84
N GLU A 268 -2.71 10.43 -12.69
CA GLU A 268 -2.20 9.20 -12.07
C GLU A 268 -2.98 7.99 -12.57
N GLU A 269 -2.26 7.06 -13.21
CA GLU A 269 -2.79 5.75 -13.55
C GLU A 269 -2.84 4.87 -12.30
N LEU A 270 -4.04 4.68 -11.75
CA LEU A 270 -4.23 3.88 -10.54
C LEU A 270 -4.07 2.38 -10.79
N LEU A 271 -4.58 1.91 -11.94
CA LEU A 271 -4.52 0.51 -12.31
C LEU A 271 -4.27 0.37 -13.82
N PRO A 272 -3.12 -0.20 -14.23
CA PRO A 272 -2.77 -0.35 -15.63
C PRO A 272 -3.66 -1.38 -16.32
N LEU A 273 -3.72 -1.32 -17.65
CA LEU A 273 -4.57 -2.20 -18.44
C LEU A 273 -4.15 -3.68 -18.27
N LYS A 274 -2.85 -3.98 -18.24
CA LYS A 274 -2.33 -5.35 -18.07
C LYS A 274 -2.90 -6.09 -16.87
N ASP A 275 -3.07 -5.39 -15.74
CA ASP A 275 -3.55 -5.99 -14.48
C ASP A 275 -5.06 -6.30 -14.55
N ARG A 276 -5.82 -5.54 -15.36
CA ARG A 276 -7.26 -5.78 -15.56
C ARG A 276 -7.54 -6.93 -16.51
N ILE A 277 -6.74 -7.05 -17.57
CA ILE A 277 -6.96 -8.03 -18.64
C ILE A 277 -6.30 -9.38 -18.34
N TYR A 278 -5.33 -9.42 -17.42
CA TYR A 278 -4.65 -10.66 -17.04
C TYR A 278 -5.63 -11.77 -16.64
N GLY A 279 -5.47 -12.94 -17.24
CA GLY A 279 -6.30 -14.12 -16.97
C GLY A 279 -7.73 -14.05 -17.53
N ARG A 280 -8.07 -13.03 -18.32
CA ARG A 280 -9.37 -12.92 -18.99
C ARG A 280 -9.30 -13.45 -20.42
N THR A 281 -10.46 -13.85 -20.94
CA THR A 281 -10.58 -14.34 -22.32
C THR A 281 -10.90 -13.20 -23.27
N VAL A 282 -10.12 -13.06 -24.34
CA VAL A 282 -10.34 -12.02 -25.36
C VAL A 282 -11.49 -12.41 -26.28
N LEU A 283 -12.28 -11.41 -26.72
CA LEU A 283 -13.38 -11.63 -27.64
C LEU A 283 -12.98 -11.50 -29.12
N GLU A 284 -12.03 -10.61 -29.42
CA GLU A 284 -11.59 -10.27 -30.78
C GLU A 284 -10.07 -10.47 -30.92
N ASP A 285 -9.59 -10.64 -32.15
CA ASP A 285 -8.14 -10.69 -32.40
C ASP A 285 -7.52 -9.32 -32.13
N ILE A 286 -6.48 -9.29 -31.30
CA ILE A 286 -5.74 -8.07 -30.96
C ILE A 286 -4.47 -8.02 -31.80
N TYR A 287 -4.33 -6.97 -32.60
CA TYR A 287 -3.16 -6.72 -33.45
C TYR A 287 -2.28 -5.66 -32.83
N GLN A 288 -0.98 -5.70 -33.12
CA GLN A 288 -0.07 -4.63 -32.72
C GLN A 288 -0.37 -3.35 -33.53
N PRO A 289 -0.51 -2.18 -32.87
CA PRO A 289 -0.68 -0.92 -33.57
C PRO A 289 0.49 -0.66 -34.54
N GLY A 290 0.16 -0.41 -35.81
CA GLY A 290 1.14 -0.18 -36.88
C GLY A 290 1.59 -1.42 -37.66
N ASP A 291 1.31 -2.64 -37.19
CA ASP A 291 1.62 -3.88 -37.93
C ASP A 291 0.42 -4.85 -37.90
N SER A 292 -0.30 -4.92 -39.02
CA SER A 292 -1.48 -5.79 -39.17
C SER A 292 -1.16 -7.27 -39.27
N THR A 293 0.12 -7.65 -39.37
CA THR A 293 0.53 -9.08 -39.44
C THR A 293 0.83 -9.67 -38.06
N LYS A 294 1.10 -8.83 -37.06
CA LYS A 294 1.51 -9.27 -35.73
C LYS A 294 0.32 -9.29 -34.77
N VAL A 295 -0.21 -10.49 -34.56
CA VAL A 295 -1.28 -10.77 -33.58
C VAL A 295 -0.67 -10.93 -32.19
N LEU A 296 -1.15 -10.15 -31.23
CA LEU A 296 -0.77 -10.22 -29.81
C LEU A 296 -1.59 -11.29 -29.06
N ALA A 297 -2.88 -11.39 -29.35
CA ALA A 297 -3.78 -12.40 -28.81
C ALA A 297 -4.90 -12.71 -29.81
N LYS A 298 -5.33 -13.97 -29.91
CA LYS A 298 -6.47 -14.35 -30.75
C LYS A 298 -7.79 -14.34 -29.98
N ALA A 299 -8.88 -14.22 -30.71
CA ALA A 299 -10.22 -14.39 -30.18
C ALA A 299 -10.36 -15.75 -29.48
N GLY A 300 -10.78 -15.73 -28.21
CA GLY A 300 -10.93 -16.92 -27.39
C GLY A 300 -9.68 -17.34 -26.60
N ASP A 301 -8.54 -16.66 -26.78
CA ASP A 301 -7.36 -16.89 -25.96
C ASP A 301 -7.55 -16.32 -24.54
N ILE A 302 -7.02 -17.04 -23.56
CA ILE A 302 -6.90 -16.55 -22.18
C ILE A 302 -5.58 -15.82 -22.06
N LEU A 303 -5.63 -14.54 -21.67
CA LEU A 303 -4.45 -13.69 -21.61
C LEU A 303 -3.46 -14.15 -20.54
N THR A 304 -2.29 -14.57 -20.99
CA THR A 304 -1.12 -14.83 -20.13
C THR A 304 -0.47 -13.51 -19.69
N THR A 305 0.42 -13.56 -18.68
CA THR A 305 1.15 -12.37 -18.23
C THR A 305 1.93 -11.71 -19.36
N HIS A 306 2.61 -12.50 -20.20
CA HIS A 306 3.38 -11.98 -21.33
C HIS A 306 2.50 -11.32 -22.40
N GLN A 307 1.32 -11.88 -22.67
CA GLN A 307 0.38 -11.27 -23.62
C GLN A 307 -0.22 -9.99 -23.07
N ALA A 308 -0.59 -9.98 -21.78
CA ALA A 308 -1.12 -8.78 -21.13
C ALA A 308 -0.09 -7.63 -21.11
N GLU A 309 1.18 -7.93 -20.81
CA GLU A 309 2.29 -6.97 -20.90
C GLU A 309 2.49 -6.48 -22.35
N ALA A 310 2.50 -7.39 -23.33
CA ALA A 310 2.67 -7.00 -24.73
C ALA A 310 1.53 -6.11 -25.27
N ILE A 311 0.29 -6.30 -24.79
CA ILE A 311 -0.87 -5.47 -25.15
C ILE A 311 -0.76 -4.06 -24.54
N ASP A 312 -0.32 -3.98 -23.28
CA ASP A 312 -0.12 -2.73 -22.55
C ASP A 312 1.06 -1.93 -23.17
N ASP A 313 2.19 -2.59 -23.43
CA ASP A 313 3.39 -2.01 -24.06
C ASP A 313 3.12 -1.55 -25.51
N ALA A 314 2.15 -2.17 -26.19
CA ALA A 314 1.73 -1.78 -27.53
C ALA A 314 0.92 -0.47 -27.55
N GLY A 315 0.53 0.08 -26.40
CA GLY A 315 -0.24 1.32 -26.29
C GLY A 315 -1.71 1.17 -26.67
N ILE A 316 -2.28 -0.03 -26.50
CA ILE A 316 -3.70 -0.28 -26.76
C ILE A 316 -4.51 0.25 -25.57
N GLU A 317 -5.44 1.17 -25.82
CA GLU A 317 -6.21 1.81 -24.73
C GLU A 317 -7.38 0.96 -24.23
N THR A 318 -8.05 0.24 -25.14
CA THR A 318 -9.25 -0.54 -24.82
C THR A 318 -9.19 -1.94 -25.40
N VAL A 319 -9.69 -2.91 -24.62
CA VAL A 319 -9.75 -4.32 -25.03
C VAL A 319 -11.12 -4.89 -24.71
N ARG A 320 -11.72 -5.60 -25.68
CA ARG A 320 -12.98 -6.34 -25.49
C ARG A 320 -12.69 -7.73 -24.92
N ILE A 321 -13.15 -7.95 -23.69
CA ILE A 321 -13.01 -9.23 -22.98
C ILE A 321 -14.37 -9.86 -22.70
N ARG A 322 -14.39 -11.19 -22.54
CA ARG A 322 -15.56 -11.90 -22.00
C ARG A 322 -15.72 -11.59 -20.52
N SER A 323 -16.97 -11.61 -20.05
CA SER A 323 -17.31 -11.31 -18.66
C SER A 323 -18.34 -12.28 -18.11
N ALA A 324 -18.32 -12.43 -16.79
CA ALA A 324 -19.38 -13.10 -16.04
C ALA A 324 -20.77 -12.47 -16.28
N LEU A 325 -20.82 -11.14 -16.50
CA LEU A 325 -22.07 -10.40 -16.68
C LEU A 325 -22.74 -10.64 -18.05
N THR A 326 -21.95 -10.93 -19.08
CA THR A 326 -22.43 -11.17 -20.45
C THR A 326 -22.57 -12.66 -20.75
N CYS A 327 -22.47 -13.53 -19.74
CA CYS A 327 -22.49 -14.97 -19.90
C CYS A 327 -23.92 -15.49 -20.18
N GLU A 328 -24.11 -16.16 -21.32
CA GLU A 328 -25.38 -16.76 -21.74
C GLU A 328 -25.58 -18.20 -21.20
N SER A 329 -24.98 -18.53 -20.05
CA SER A 329 -25.24 -19.82 -19.40
C SER A 329 -26.55 -19.75 -18.61
N LYS A 330 -27.42 -20.76 -18.73
CA LYS A 330 -28.72 -20.78 -18.04
C LYS A 330 -28.60 -20.92 -16.51
N ARG A 331 -27.57 -21.64 -16.05
CA ARG A 331 -27.24 -21.85 -14.64
C ARG A 331 -25.73 -21.68 -14.48
N GLY A 332 -25.29 -20.90 -13.51
CA GLY A 332 -23.87 -20.63 -13.29
C GLY A 332 -23.21 -19.87 -14.45
N ILE A 333 -21.90 -20.02 -14.59
CA ILE A 333 -21.07 -19.26 -15.55
C ILE A 333 -20.23 -20.22 -16.39
N CYS A 334 -19.83 -19.79 -17.58
CA CYS A 334 -18.93 -20.54 -18.45
C CYS A 334 -17.46 -20.34 -18.06
N ALA A 335 -16.61 -21.38 -18.21
CA ALA A 335 -15.19 -21.30 -17.87
C ALA A 335 -14.46 -20.18 -18.63
N LYS A 336 -14.71 -20.02 -19.93
CA LYS A 336 -14.13 -18.93 -20.73
C LYS A 336 -14.62 -17.53 -20.34
N CYS A 337 -15.81 -17.41 -19.77
CA CYS A 337 -16.39 -16.12 -19.36
C CYS A 337 -15.77 -15.63 -18.05
N TYR A 338 -15.38 -16.57 -17.20
CA TYR A 338 -14.64 -16.31 -15.98
C TYR A 338 -13.14 -16.13 -16.28
N GLY A 339 -12.54 -17.08 -17.00
CA GLY A 339 -11.12 -17.11 -17.35
C GLY A 339 -10.29 -17.93 -16.37
N LEU A 340 -9.17 -17.38 -15.93
CA LEU A 340 -8.20 -18.02 -15.06
C LEU A 340 -8.68 -18.11 -13.62
N ASN A 341 -8.44 -19.23 -12.97
CA ASN A 341 -8.47 -19.35 -11.52
C ASN A 341 -7.20 -18.71 -10.94
N LEU A 342 -7.36 -17.57 -10.26
CA LEU A 342 -6.27 -16.78 -9.70
C LEU A 342 -5.52 -17.50 -8.55
N ALA A 343 -6.10 -18.54 -7.94
CA ALA A 343 -5.46 -19.30 -6.89
C ALA A 343 -4.48 -20.35 -7.43
N THR A 344 -4.81 -20.97 -8.57
CA THR A 344 -3.99 -22.04 -9.16
C THR A 344 -3.15 -21.57 -10.35
N GLY A 345 -3.58 -20.50 -11.02
CA GLY A 345 -2.97 -20.00 -12.25
C GLY A 345 -3.38 -20.79 -13.50
N ASN A 346 -4.39 -21.66 -13.41
CA ASN A 346 -4.92 -22.46 -14.51
C ASN A 346 -6.32 -22.00 -14.91
N LEU A 347 -6.82 -22.43 -16.07
CA LEU A 347 -8.23 -22.23 -16.44
C LEU A 347 -9.15 -22.81 -15.35
N VAL A 348 -10.22 -22.09 -15.02
CA VAL A 348 -11.16 -22.50 -13.98
C VAL A 348 -11.78 -23.86 -14.29
N GLY A 349 -11.87 -24.71 -13.27
CA GLY A 349 -12.36 -26.08 -13.41
C GLY A 349 -13.88 -26.16 -13.48
N MET A 350 -14.39 -27.21 -14.12
CA MET A 350 -15.82 -27.55 -14.08
C MET A 350 -16.26 -27.87 -12.65
N GLY A 351 -17.40 -27.32 -12.23
CA GLY A 351 -17.93 -27.50 -10.87
C GLY A 351 -17.30 -26.58 -9.81
N GLU A 352 -16.37 -25.71 -10.18
CA GLU A 352 -15.74 -24.80 -9.23
C GLU A 352 -16.73 -23.72 -8.73
N ALA A 353 -16.80 -23.55 -7.40
CA ALA A 353 -17.75 -22.66 -6.73
C ALA A 353 -17.26 -21.20 -6.69
N ILE A 354 -17.15 -20.61 -7.87
CA ILE A 354 -16.61 -19.25 -8.05
C ILE A 354 -17.39 -18.17 -7.30
N GLY A 355 -18.69 -18.35 -7.05
CA GLY A 355 -19.49 -17.41 -6.26
C GLY A 355 -19.03 -17.33 -4.81
N ILE A 356 -18.82 -18.48 -4.15
CA ILE A 356 -18.28 -18.55 -2.79
C ILE A 356 -16.88 -17.92 -2.73
N ILE A 357 -16.02 -18.24 -3.70
CA ILE A 357 -14.66 -17.68 -3.79
C ILE A 357 -14.72 -16.15 -3.94
N ALA A 358 -15.62 -15.63 -4.79
CA ALA A 358 -15.78 -14.20 -5.01
C ALA A 358 -16.29 -13.49 -3.74
N ALA A 359 -17.27 -14.07 -3.05
CA ALA A 359 -17.80 -13.51 -1.80
C ALA A 359 -16.71 -13.42 -0.71
N GLN A 360 -15.89 -14.46 -0.55
CA GLN A 360 -14.78 -14.47 0.39
C GLN A 360 -13.68 -13.47 0.01
N SER A 361 -13.34 -13.39 -1.28
CA SER A 361 -12.34 -12.45 -1.81
C SER A 361 -12.73 -10.97 -1.61
N ILE A 362 -14.02 -10.67 -1.40
CA ILE A 362 -14.49 -9.34 -1.01
C ILE A 362 -14.58 -9.21 0.51
N GLY A 363 -15.11 -10.24 1.18
CA GLY A 363 -15.40 -10.22 2.61
C GLY A 363 -14.18 -10.21 3.53
N GLU A 364 -13.17 -11.04 3.24
CA GLU A 364 -11.94 -11.10 4.08
C GLU A 364 -11.16 -9.78 4.02
N PRO A 365 -10.87 -9.19 2.84
CA PRO A 365 -10.21 -7.90 2.77
C PRO A 365 -11.06 -6.77 3.35
N GLY A 366 -12.39 -6.80 3.17
CA GLY A 366 -13.30 -5.82 3.77
C GLY A 366 -13.23 -5.83 5.31
N THR A 367 -13.13 -7.02 5.91
CA THR A 367 -12.96 -7.17 7.35
C THR A 367 -11.58 -6.67 7.78
N GLN A 368 -10.54 -6.95 7.01
CA GLN A 368 -9.20 -6.45 7.30
C GLN A 368 -9.11 -4.92 7.19
N LEU A 369 -9.74 -4.31 6.18
CA LEU A 369 -9.78 -2.87 5.98
C LEU A 369 -10.54 -2.18 7.11
N THR A 370 -11.72 -2.68 7.49
CA THR A 370 -12.49 -2.11 8.61
C THR A 370 -11.73 -2.19 9.94
N MET A 371 -10.96 -3.26 10.17
CA MET A 371 -10.09 -3.38 11.34
C MET A 371 -8.86 -2.46 11.28
N ARG A 372 -8.22 -2.28 10.10
CA ARG A 372 -6.96 -1.52 9.97
C ARG A 372 -7.14 -0.02 9.77
N THR A 373 -8.22 0.44 9.14
CA THR A 373 -8.40 1.84 8.69
C THR A 373 -8.48 2.85 9.83
N PHE A 374 -8.88 2.45 11.05
CA PHE A 374 -9.08 3.40 12.15
C PHE A 374 -8.05 3.34 13.27
N HIS A 375 -7.04 2.44 13.21
CA HIS A 375 -5.89 2.52 14.11
C HIS A 375 -4.95 3.70 13.77
N LEU A 376 -5.19 4.38 12.64
CA LEU A 376 -4.64 5.71 12.33
C LEU A 376 -5.43 6.85 13.00
N GLY A 377 -6.53 6.58 13.71
CA GLY A 377 -7.40 7.57 14.37
C GLY A 377 -6.76 8.41 15.49
N GLY A 378 -5.43 8.33 15.66
CA GLY A 378 -4.66 9.24 16.48
C GLY A 378 -3.73 10.17 15.70
N ILE A 379 -3.74 10.16 14.36
CA ILE A 379 -2.95 11.08 13.53
C ILE A 379 -3.83 11.54 12.37
N ALA A 380 -4.26 12.80 12.42
CA ALA A 380 -4.93 13.44 11.30
C ALA A 380 -3.88 13.77 10.22
N SER A 381 -3.89 13.03 9.11
CA SER A 381 -3.24 13.48 7.87
C SER A 381 -4.26 14.25 7.05
N ALA A 382 -3.99 15.53 6.80
CA ALA A 382 -4.82 16.35 5.92
C ALA A 382 -4.80 15.77 4.50
N GLY A 383 -5.97 15.41 3.97
CA GLY A 383 -6.10 14.98 2.58
C GLY A 383 -5.80 16.14 1.65
N LEU A 384 -4.99 15.89 0.62
CA LEU A 384 -4.75 16.84 -0.46
C LEU A 384 -6.06 17.17 -1.20
N SER A 385 -6.27 18.45 -1.47
CA SER A 385 -7.27 18.92 -2.42
C SER A 385 -6.87 18.49 -3.84
N PRO A 386 -7.76 17.89 -4.65
CA PRO A 386 -7.40 17.47 -5.99
C PRO A 386 -7.31 18.68 -6.92
N GLU A 387 -6.11 18.98 -7.41
CA GLU A 387 -5.91 19.80 -8.60
C GLU A 387 -6.11 18.92 -9.84
N LEU A 388 -6.88 19.42 -10.83
CA LEU A 388 -7.12 18.75 -12.11
C LEU A 388 -6.40 19.52 -13.21
N MET A 389 -5.34 18.95 -13.78
CA MET A 389 -4.67 19.45 -14.98
C MET A 389 -5.02 18.57 -16.19
N SER A 390 -5.40 19.19 -17.31
CA SER A 390 -5.64 18.49 -18.58
C SER A 390 -4.31 18.23 -19.28
N GLU A 391 -4.13 17.02 -19.83
CA GLU A 391 -2.95 16.64 -20.63
C GLU A 391 -3.09 16.98 -22.12
N HIS A 392 -4.31 17.31 -22.57
CA HIS A 392 -4.59 17.65 -23.95
C HIS A 392 -5.11 19.08 -24.08
N ASP A 393 -4.80 19.68 -25.22
CA ASP A 393 -5.42 20.94 -25.63
C ASP A 393 -6.92 20.70 -25.85
N GLY A 394 -7.74 21.45 -25.11
CA GLY A 394 -9.18 21.29 -25.12
C GLY A 394 -9.89 22.54 -24.60
N VAL A 395 -11.20 22.59 -24.82
CA VAL A 395 -12.04 23.69 -24.33
C VAL A 395 -12.69 23.23 -23.02
N LEU A 396 -12.35 23.90 -21.92
CA LEU A 396 -12.98 23.66 -20.63
C LEU A 396 -14.36 24.31 -20.60
N VAL A 397 -15.42 23.49 -20.54
CA VAL A 397 -16.81 23.96 -20.47
C VAL A 397 -17.37 23.65 -19.08
N TYR A 398 -17.68 24.69 -18.32
CA TYR A 398 -18.34 24.56 -17.03
C TYR A 398 -19.85 24.47 -17.21
N THR A 399 -20.47 23.35 -16.85
CA THR A 399 -21.93 23.18 -16.89
C THR A 399 -22.53 23.43 -15.51
N GLY A 400 -23.34 24.49 -15.39
CA GLY A 400 -24.15 24.75 -14.19
C GLY A 400 -23.40 25.40 -13.03
N LEU A 401 -22.18 25.91 -13.21
CA LEU A 401 -21.45 26.61 -12.15
C LEU A 401 -22.10 27.95 -11.78
N ARG A 402 -22.27 28.22 -10.49
CA ARG A 402 -22.59 29.54 -9.95
C ARG A 402 -21.34 30.11 -9.28
N VAL A 403 -20.86 31.26 -9.73
CA VAL A 403 -19.63 31.87 -9.22
C VAL A 403 -19.87 33.28 -8.68
N VAL A 404 -19.08 33.67 -7.68
CA VAL A 404 -18.98 35.04 -7.16
C VAL A 404 -17.50 35.42 -7.12
N GLN A 405 -17.20 36.66 -7.50
CA GLN A 405 -15.85 37.20 -7.44
C GLN A 405 -15.63 37.91 -6.10
N ASN A 406 -14.56 37.55 -5.39
CA ASN A 406 -14.13 38.23 -4.17
C ASN A 406 -13.43 39.57 -4.49
N GLU A 407 -13.27 40.42 -3.49
CA GLU A 407 -12.58 41.72 -3.60
C GLU A 407 -11.11 41.60 -4.06
N GLU A 408 -10.50 40.44 -3.84
CA GLU A 408 -9.14 40.10 -4.31
C GLU A 408 -9.11 39.56 -5.76
N GLY A 409 -10.24 39.58 -6.48
CA GLY A 409 -10.34 39.17 -7.88
C GLY A 409 -10.43 37.65 -8.12
N GLN A 410 -10.46 36.84 -7.06
CA GLN A 410 -10.60 35.38 -7.14
C GLN A 410 -12.06 34.95 -7.31
N TRP A 411 -12.31 33.95 -8.15
CA TRP A 411 -13.64 33.39 -8.42
C TRP A 411 -13.94 32.23 -7.47
N LEU A 412 -14.99 32.39 -6.65
CA LEU A 412 -15.50 31.36 -5.73
C LEU A 412 -16.74 30.70 -6.31
N VAL A 413 -16.77 29.36 -6.30
CA VAL A 413 -17.93 28.58 -6.73
C VAL A 413 -18.91 28.40 -5.57
N LEU A 414 -20.17 28.80 -5.76
CA LEU A 414 -21.22 28.77 -4.75
C LEU A 414 -22.03 27.47 -4.72
N ASN A 415 -21.92 26.63 -5.74
CA ASN A 415 -22.61 25.35 -5.81
C ASN A 415 -21.63 24.17 -5.86
N LYS A 416 -22.02 23.07 -5.21
CA LYS A 416 -21.25 21.83 -5.14
C LYS A 416 -21.41 21.00 -6.40
#